data_AF-A0A8S1JFZ1-F1
#
_entry.id   AF-A0A8S1JFZ1-F1
#
_cell.length_a   1.000
_cell.length_b   1.000
_cell.length_c   1.000
_cell.angle_alpha   90.00
_cell.angle_beta   90.00
_cell.angle_gamma   90.00
#
_symmetry.space_group_name_H-M   'P 1'
#
loop_
_entity.id
_entity.type
_entity.pdbx_description
1 polymer ?
#
loop_
_entity_poly.entity_id
_entity_poly.type
_entity_poly.pdbx_seq_one_letter_code
_entity_poly.pdbx_strand_id
1 'polypeptide(L)'
;RERYFLDVGQSAVFKGCAELDVKSGCLWSMGARITPDSPTVKLSTKGMGVAGLELLSIAPEGGKASEAPTSRCEYVLNSSQEGTYDICRLFSASAPPVHLFADSWCKVAEMTREDAVSSERPPVILVLGPAHSGKSTFVQFLINNLLQVVPEVGCLDTDVGQPEFTTPGLVSINLVKDPILGTPETYTTQEQAYFMGAIEPGVNPQLYLSSISQLNEWWQEHHCSRKDAPPLVVNTCGWVTGMGLDLLTQIVTVLQPSHVFQLSEQPDSAQLIGEGVLEGGLQQRPACVPPGKVVCIAAVQLCRQNSELCEKQLGMWRDAVKEFGEESAKGDWWDQFSIPRKNPARQRADKFLSWGMHCIGGPPESPQVHELPYLRRKIRGLMPWACCLDDVDVVFLHGEVPQTELHGALRGMLVGLATKHARCHENGADEASSSTGATIPISCIGIGAVVHVDSTKGRCLLLTDLRHETLAEVNVIQVGMIEAPSWLGQSC
;
A
#
# COMPACT_ATOMS: atom_id res chain seq x y z
N ARG A 1 -13.15 -23.32 -13.87
CA ARG A 1 -13.40 -23.41 -12.41
C ARG A 1 -12.77 -24.69 -11.91
N GLU A 2 -11.59 -24.60 -11.31
CA GLU A 2 -10.91 -25.77 -10.75
C GLU A 2 -11.19 -25.84 -9.25
N ARG A 3 -11.53 -27.04 -8.76
CA ARG A 3 -11.74 -27.31 -7.33
C ARG A 3 -10.46 -27.85 -6.73
N TYR A 4 -10.08 -27.29 -5.60
CA TYR A 4 -8.90 -27.68 -4.85
C TYR A 4 -9.28 -28.04 -3.42
N PHE A 5 -8.39 -28.81 -2.81
CA PHE A 5 -8.53 -29.24 -1.44
C PHE A 5 -7.19 -29.11 -0.73
N LEU A 6 -7.24 -28.66 0.51
CA LEU A 6 -6.13 -28.70 1.45
C LEU A 6 -6.60 -29.41 2.71
N ASP A 7 -5.73 -30.23 3.30
CA ASP A 7 -5.94 -30.83 4.62
C ASP A 7 -5.18 -30.04 5.70
N VAL A 8 -5.56 -30.21 6.97
CA VAL A 8 -4.87 -29.57 8.10
C VAL A 8 -3.36 -29.86 8.03
N GLY A 9 -2.54 -28.80 8.15
CA GLY A 9 -1.08 -28.90 8.06
C GLY A 9 -0.53 -28.85 6.63
N GLN A 10 -1.38 -28.90 5.60
CA GLN A 10 -0.95 -28.67 4.22
C GLN A 10 -0.89 -27.17 3.90
N SER A 11 -0.11 -26.83 2.88
CA SER A 11 -0.12 -25.49 2.30
C SER A 11 -0.06 -25.56 0.78
N ALA A 12 -0.67 -24.59 0.11
CA ALA A 12 -0.53 -24.40 -1.33
C ALA A 12 0.12 -23.06 -1.62
N VAL A 13 0.82 -23.03 -2.74
CA VAL A 13 1.51 -21.86 -3.26
C VAL A 13 0.81 -21.45 -4.54
N PHE A 14 0.34 -20.22 -4.55
CA PHE A 14 -0.33 -19.63 -5.68
C PHE A 14 0.58 -18.62 -6.38
N LYS A 15 0.62 -18.65 -7.71
CA LYS A 15 1.29 -17.69 -8.59
C LYS A 15 0.34 -17.26 -9.68
N GLY A 16 0.11 -15.97 -9.89
CA GLY A 16 -0.77 -15.44 -10.91
C GLY A 16 -1.93 -14.62 -10.34
N CYS A 17 -3.04 -14.58 -11.08
CA CYS A 17 -4.26 -13.87 -10.72
C CYS A 17 -5.48 -14.82 -10.80
N ALA A 18 -6.26 -14.87 -9.73
CA ALA A 18 -7.48 -15.68 -9.65
C ALA A 18 -8.46 -15.11 -8.60
N GLU A 19 -9.74 -15.41 -8.76
CA GLU A 19 -10.74 -15.25 -7.72
C GLU A 19 -10.81 -16.54 -6.89
N LEU A 20 -10.67 -16.40 -5.58
CA LEU A 20 -10.75 -17.45 -4.58
C LEU A 20 -12.13 -17.46 -3.92
N ASP A 21 -12.71 -18.65 -3.85
CA ASP A 21 -14.00 -18.90 -3.25
C ASP A 21 -13.93 -20.18 -2.40
N VAL A 22 -14.01 -20.03 -1.07
CA VAL A 22 -13.96 -21.15 -0.12
C VAL A 22 -15.34 -21.79 -0.06
N LYS A 23 -15.41 -23.11 -0.25
CA LYS A 23 -16.68 -23.88 -0.26
C LYS A 23 -16.97 -24.60 1.03
N SER A 24 -15.93 -25.03 1.74
CA SER A 24 -16.04 -25.59 3.08
C SER A 24 -14.71 -25.46 3.82
N GLY A 25 -14.78 -25.41 5.15
CA GLY A 25 -13.61 -25.25 6.02
C GLY A 25 -13.09 -23.81 6.06
N CYS A 26 -11.80 -23.64 6.33
CA CYS A 26 -11.19 -22.33 6.52
C CYS A 26 -9.81 -22.29 5.88
N LEU A 27 -9.51 -21.18 5.21
CA LEU A 27 -8.22 -20.93 4.56
C LEU A 27 -7.58 -19.67 5.11
N TRP A 28 -6.27 -19.71 5.32
CA TRP A 28 -5.48 -18.58 5.79
C TRP A 28 -4.47 -18.14 4.76
N SER A 29 -4.40 -16.82 4.52
CA SER A 29 -3.40 -16.17 3.66
C SER A 29 -3.10 -14.77 4.17
N MET A 30 -1.81 -14.37 4.25
CA MET A 30 -1.39 -13.01 4.65
C MET A 30 -2.12 -12.46 5.89
N GLY A 31 -2.40 -13.31 6.89
CA GLY A 31 -3.13 -12.93 8.11
C GLY A 31 -4.65 -12.82 7.95
N ALA A 32 -5.21 -13.02 6.76
CA ALA A 32 -6.64 -13.08 6.52
C ALA A 32 -7.18 -14.50 6.76
N ARG A 33 -8.37 -14.57 7.34
CA ARG A 33 -9.17 -15.80 7.49
C ARG A 33 -10.29 -15.79 6.44
N ILE A 34 -10.33 -16.80 5.59
CA ILE A 34 -11.31 -16.92 4.48
C ILE A 34 -12.17 -18.16 4.72
N THR A 35 -13.48 -17.97 4.74
CA THR A 35 -14.49 -18.98 5.07
C THR A 35 -15.57 -19.00 3.98
N PRO A 36 -16.52 -19.96 3.99
CA PRO A 36 -17.61 -19.98 3.02
C PRO A 36 -18.53 -18.76 3.05
N ASP A 37 -18.58 -18.05 4.17
CA ASP A 37 -19.37 -16.82 4.32
C ASP A 37 -18.58 -15.57 3.90
N SER A 38 -17.28 -15.70 3.63
CA SER A 38 -16.45 -14.61 3.13
C SER A 38 -16.83 -14.26 1.69
N PRO A 39 -16.77 -12.98 1.29
CA PRO A 39 -16.92 -12.61 -0.11
C PRO A 39 -15.83 -13.27 -0.96
N THR A 40 -16.09 -13.39 -2.27
CA THR A 40 -15.06 -13.85 -3.21
C THR A 40 -13.84 -12.94 -3.12
N VAL A 41 -12.68 -13.53 -2.80
CA VAL A 41 -11.45 -12.76 -2.61
C VAL A 41 -10.61 -12.85 -3.86
N LYS A 42 -10.15 -11.71 -4.38
CA LYS A 42 -9.15 -11.71 -5.46
C LYS A 42 -7.80 -12.11 -4.86
N LEU A 43 -7.11 -13.04 -5.51
CA LEU A 43 -5.73 -13.41 -5.24
C LEU A 43 -4.88 -12.89 -6.40
N SER A 44 -3.82 -12.16 -6.09
CA SER A 44 -2.90 -11.70 -7.13
C SER A 44 -1.47 -11.62 -6.62
N THR A 45 -0.58 -12.31 -7.30
CA THR A 45 0.84 -12.32 -6.92
C THR A 45 1.56 -11.07 -7.39
N LYS A 46 2.20 -10.35 -6.45
CA LYS A 46 2.96 -9.12 -6.74
C LYS A 46 4.33 -9.47 -7.36
N GLY A 47 4.40 -9.57 -8.69
CA GLY A 47 5.65 -9.55 -9.47
C GLY A 47 6.32 -10.92 -9.74
N MET A 48 7.54 -10.89 -10.27
CA MET A 48 8.29 -12.09 -10.68
C MET A 48 8.95 -12.81 -9.48
N GLY A 49 8.96 -14.15 -9.51
CA GLY A 49 9.64 -15.01 -8.54
C GLY A 49 8.85 -15.30 -7.24
N VAL A 50 9.52 -15.86 -6.24
CA VAL A 50 8.94 -16.36 -4.97
C VAL A 50 8.27 -15.26 -4.14
N ALA A 51 8.72 -14.00 -4.28
CA ALA A 51 8.19 -12.86 -3.55
C ALA A 51 6.76 -12.45 -3.95
N GLY A 52 6.23 -13.03 -5.04
CA GLY A 52 4.83 -12.90 -5.42
C GLY A 52 3.94 -14.00 -4.83
N LEU A 53 4.52 -15.10 -4.33
CA LEU A 53 3.73 -16.28 -3.99
C LEU A 53 2.80 -16.04 -2.82
N GLU A 54 1.56 -16.46 -3.00
CA GLU A 54 0.57 -16.44 -1.95
C GLU A 54 0.45 -17.82 -1.32
N LEU A 55 0.60 -17.89 0.00
CA LEU A 55 0.52 -19.13 0.75
C LEU A 55 -0.90 -19.30 1.29
N LEU A 56 -1.53 -20.38 0.87
CA LEU A 56 -2.82 -20.82 1.36
C LEU A 56 -2.59 -21.93 2.37
N SER A 57 -3.03 -21.76 3.61
CA SER A 57 -2.80 -22.74 4.68
C SER A 57 -4.06 -23.02 5.49
N ILE A 58 -4.11 -24.22 6.09
CA ILE A 58 -5.10 -24.55 7.12
C ILE A 58 -4.36 -24.64 8.45
N ALA A 59 -4.62 -23.69 9.34
CA ALA A 59 -4.13 -23.74 10.71
C ALA A 59 -5.08 -24.60 11.57
N PRO A 60 -4.55 -25.41 12.52
CA PRO A 60 -5.39 -25.94 13.59
C PRO A 60 -5.94 -24.76 14.41
N GLU A 61 -7.24 -24.73 14.67
CA GLU A 61 -7.87 -23.62 15.40
C GLU A 61 -7.28 -23.50 16.82
N GLY A 62 -6.39 -22.52 17.01
CA GLY A 62 -6.04 -21.99 18.32
C GLY A 62 -6.96 -20.81 18.63
N GLY A 63 -8.01 -21.05 19.43
CA GLY A 63 -8.75 -19.96 20.08
C GLY A 63 -10.22 -19.76 19.68
N LYS A 64 -11.07 -20.77 19.84
CA LYS A 64 -12.40 -20.72 20.50
C LYS A 64 -13.07 -22.11 20.38
N ALA A 65 -13.43 -22.69 21.52
CA ALA A 65 -13.79 -24.09 21.68
C ALA A 65 -15.24 -24.46 21.29
N SER A 66 -15.74 -24.08 20.10
CA SER A 66 -17.10 -24.50 19.70
C SER A 66 -17.32 -25.03 18.28
N GLU A 67 -16.32 -25.01 17.41
CA GLU A 67 -16.44 -25.62 16.07
C GLU A 67 -15.43 -26.75 15.94
N ALA A 68 -15.90 -27.95 15.57
CA ALA A 68 -15.01 -29.07 15.33
C ALA A 68 -14.07 -28.68 14.16
N PRO A 69 -12.75 -28.87 14.27
CA PRO A 69 -11.85 -28.50 13.19
C PRO A 69 -12.23 -29.28 11.95
N THR A 70 -12.68 -28.58 10.90
CA THR A 70 -12.81 -29.20 9.58
C THR A 70 -11.41 -29.62 9.16
N SER A 71 -11.17 -30.93 9.10
CA SER A 71 -9.87 -31.52 8.74
C SER A 71 -9.42 -31.18 7.33
N ARG A 72 -10.30 -30.56 6.53
CA ARG A 72 -10.14 -30.26 5.12
C ARG A 72 -10.86 -28.97 4.73
N CYS A 73 -10.22 -28.16 3.89
CA CYS A 73 -10.82 -27.01 3.22
C CYS A 73 -11.03 -27.34 1.74
N GLU A 74 -12.23 -27.08 1.22
CA GLU A 74 -12.51 -27.07 -0.22
C GLU A 74 -12.55 -25.61 -0.69
N TYR A 75 -11.87 -25.30 -1.79
CA TYR A 75 -11.92 -23.98 -2.40
C TYR A 75 -11.86 -24.06 -3.92
N VAL A 76 -12.34 -23.02 -4.57
CA VAL A 76 -12.37 -22.87 -6.03
C VAL A 76 -11.51 -21.69 -6.40
N LEU A 77 -10.67 -21.87 -7.43
CA LEU A 77 -10.03 -20.77 -8.13
C LEU A 77 -10.70 -20.56 -9.48
N ASN A 78 -11.03 -19.30 -9.77
CA ASN A 78 -11.57 -18.88 -11.05
C ASN A 78 -10.63 -17.85 -11.68
N SER A 79 -10.25 -18.07 -12.93
CA SER A 79 -9.57 -17.05 -13.73
C SER A 79 -10.43 -16.63 -14.92
N SER A 80 -10.24 -15.38 -15.35
CA SER A 80 -10.87 -14.81 -16.54
C SER A 80 -10.23 -15.30 -17.84
N GLN A 81 -8.96 -15.79 -17.79
CA GLN A 81 -8.25 -16.37 -18.93
C GLN A 81 -7.55 -17.69 -18.53
N GLU A 82 -7.40 -18.60 -19.50
CA GLU A 82 -6.71 -19.87 -19.32
C GLU A 82 -5.19 -19.62 -19.15
N GLY A 83 -4.54 -20.19 -18.13
CA GLY A 83 -3.10 -20.03 -17.88
C GLY A 83 -2.67 -18.75 -17.14
N THR A 84 -3.60 -18.02 -16.49
CA THR A 84 -3.25 -16.81 -15.69
C THR A 84 -2.68 -17.12 -14.32
N TYR A 85 -2.72 -18.38 -13.89
CA TYR A 85 -2.15 -18.80 -12.63
C TYR A 85 -1.58 -20.22 -12.68
N ASP A 86 -0.54 -20.43 -11.88
CA ASP A 86 0.04 -21.71 -11.54
C ASP A 86 -0.21 -21.95 -10.04
N ILE A 87 -0.60 -23.18 -9.67
CA ILE A 87 -0.72 -23.60 -8.28
C ILE A 87 0.17 -24.80 -8.00
N CYS A 88 1.11 -24.63 -7.08
CA CYS A 88 1.95 -25.70 -6.59
C CYS A 88 1.42 -26.14 -5.22
N ARG A 89 0.91 -27.38 -5.14
CA ARG A 89 0.57 -27.97 -3.84
C ARG A 89 1.83 -28.46 -3.17
N LEU A 90 2.05 -28.04 -1.93
CA LEU A 90 3.13 -28.58 -1.13
C LEU A 90 2.54 -29.67 -0.25
N PHE A 91 2.78 -30.90 -0.66
CA PHE A 91 2.44 -32.05 0.16
C PHE A 91 3.60 -32.32 1.12
N SER A 92 3.33 -32.21 2.42
CA SER A 92 4.12 -32.97 3.38
C SER A 92 3.23 -33.34 4.56
N ALA A 93 3.03 -34.65 4.75
CA ALA A 93 2.43 -35.20 5.95
C ALA A 93 3.34 -35.06 7.20
N SER A 94 4.57 -34.56 7.04
CA SER A 94 5.60 -34.49 8.08
C SER A 94 6.25 -33.11 8.24
N ALA A 95 5.85 -32.09 7.46
CA ALA A 95 6.34 -30.73 7.62
C ALA A 95 5.30 -29.90 8.38
N PRO A 96 5.71 -29.09 9.37
CA PRO A 96 4.79 -28.17 10.04
C PRO A 96 4.20 -27.19 9.01
N PRO A 97 2.97 -26.66 9.24
CA PRO A 97 2.43 -25.59 8.42
C PRO A 97 3.46 -24.45 8.35
N VAL A 98 3.66 -23.90 7.15
CA VAL A 98 4.62 -22.82 6.96
C VAL A 98 4.04 -21.57 7.61
N HIS A 99 4.40 -21.34 8.88
CA HIS A 99 4.18 -20.05 9.52
C HIS A 99 5.17 -19.05 8.93
N LEU A 100 4.77 -18.39 7.84
CA LEU A 100 5.58 -17.37 7.14
C LEU A 100 5.87 -16.14 8.01
N PHE A 101 5.13 -15.97 9.10
CA PHE A 101 5.19 -14.80 9.97
C PHE A 101 5.78 -15.18 11.33
N ALA A 102 6.64 -14.31 11.85
CA ALA A 102 7.21 -14.50 13.18
C ALA A 102 6.13 -14.50 14.26
N ASP A 103 6.33 -15.26 15.33
CA ASP A 103 5.43 -15.28 16.50
C ASP A 103 5.17 -13.88 17.06
N SER A 104 6.14 -12.98 16.97
CA SER A 104 5.99 -11.58 17.39
C SER A 104 4.91 -10.86 16.58
N TRP A 105 4.76 -11.13 15.29
CA TRP A 105 3.71 -10.55 14.45
C TRP A 105 2.33 -11.06 14.86
N CYS A 106 2.19 -12.36 15.09
CA CYS A 106 0.94 -12.97 15.54
C CYS A 106 0.50 -12.41 16.90
N LYS A 107 1.43 -12.27 17.86
CA LYS A 107 1.14 -11.72 19.19
C LYS A 107 0.63 -10.27 19.14
N VAL A 108 1.29 -9.41 18.36
CA VAL A 108 0.85 -8.00 18.25
C VAL A 108 -0.44 -7.85 17.44
N ALA A 109 -0.69 -8.73 16.46
CA ALA A 109 -1.95 -8.78 15.74
C ALA A 109 -3.11 -9.23 16.64
N GLU A 110 -2.90 -10.20 17.52
CA GLU A 110 -3.88 -10.60 18.52
C GLU A 110 -4.21 -9.46 19.49
N MET A 111 -3.17 -8.84 20.06
CA MET A 111 -3.33 -7.67 20.95
C MET A 111 -4.12 -6.53 20.29
N THR A 112 -3.78 -6.17 19.04
CA THR A 112 -4.47 -5.07 18.35
C THR A 112 -5.90 -5.40 17.96
N ARG A 113 -6.22 -6.67 17.66
CA ARG A 113 -7.62 -7.11 17.46
C ARG A 113 -8.43 -6.99 18.74
N GLU A 114 -7.88 -7.40 19.87
CA GLU A 114 -8.53 -7.26 21.18
C GLU A 114 -8.77 -5.78 21.51
N ASP A 115 -7.77 -4.92 21.33
CA ASP A 115 -7.91 -3.49 21.58
C ASP A 115 -8.93 -2.85 20.62
N ALA A 116 -8.99 -3.27 19.35
CA ALA A 116 -9.93 -2.74 18.36
C ALA A 116 -11.41 -2.98 18.72
N VAL A 117 -11.72 -4.06 19.45
CA VAL A 117 -13.10 -4.38 19.86
C VAL A 117 -13.43 -3.97 21.30
N SER A 118 -12.43 -3.82 22.16
CA SER A 118 -12.63 -3.59 23.60
C SER A 118 -12.35 -2.15 24.04
N SER A 119 -11.58 -1.38 23.29
CA SER A 119 -11.21 -0.01 23.66
C SER A 119 -12.34 0.97 23.37
N GLU A 120 -12.49 1.98 24.23
CA GLU A 120 -13.43 3.09 23.99
C GLU A 120 -13.09 3.90 22.73
N ARG A 121 -11.81 3.92 22.34
CA ARG A 121 -11.31 4.55 21.13
C ARG A 121 -10.58 3.52 20.28
N PRO A 122 -10.83 3.45 18.96
CA PRO A 122 -10.10 2.54 18.10
C PRO A 122 -8.60 2.83 18.11
N PRO A 123 -7.76 1.79 17.97
CA PRO A 123 -6.32 1.97 18.00
C PRO A 123 -5.81 2.71 16.76
N VAL A 124 -4.95 3.69 17.00
CA VAL A 124 -4.03 4.26 16.00
C VAL A 124 -2.69 3.53 16.14
N ILE A 125 -2.26 2.86 15.07
CA ILE A 125 -1.13 1.92 15.07
C ILE A 125 -0.07 2.41 14.08
N LEU A 126 1.05 2.89 14.60
CA LEU A 126 2.19 3.36 13.81
C LEU A 126 3.19 2.23 13.56
N VAL A 127 3.48 1.95 12.29
CA VAL A 127 4.49 0.96 11.88
C VAL A 127 5.72 1.68 11.36
N LEU A 128 6.87 1.48 12.04
CA LEU A 128 8.14 2.12 11.69
C LEU A 128 9.31 1.13 11.63
N GLY A 129 10.42 1.58 11.06
CA GLY A 129 11.64 0.79 10.88
C GLY A 129 12.39 1.13 9.58
N PRO A 130 13.64 0.65 9.42
CA PRO A 130 14.48 1.02 8.29
C PRO A 130 13.89 0.56 6.95
N ALA A 131 14.39 1.13 5.85
CA ALA A 131 14.06 0.67 4.50
C ALA A 131 14.27 -0.86 4.38
N HIS A 132 13.36 -1.53 3.68
CA HIS A 132 13.38 -2.99 3.45
C HIS A 132 13.18 -3.90 4.69
N SER A 133 12.82 -3.36 5.85
CA SER A 133 12.51 -4.18 7.04
C SER A 133 11.22 -5.00 6.92
N GLY A 134 10.35 -4.71 5.94
CA GLY A 134 9.09 -5.41 5.71
C GLY A 134 7.84 -4.67 6.18
N LYS A 135 7.92 -3.35 6.40
CA LYS A 135 6.79 -2.53 6.90
C LYS A 135 5.51 -2.71 6.10
N SER A 136 5.54 -2.54 4.77
CA SER A 136 4.35 -2.66 3.93
C SER A 136 3.73 -4.07 4.00
N THR A 137 4.56 -5.11 4.06
CA THR A 137 4.10 -6.50 4.27
C THR A 137 3.43 -6.67 5.63
N PHE A 138 4.00 -6.09 6.68
CA PHE A 138 3.41 -6.13 8.02
C PHE A 138 2.12 -5.31 8.11
N VAL A 139 2.04 -4.16 7.44
CA VAL A 139 0.82 -3.34 7.34
C VAL A 139 -0.31 -4.13 6.67
N GLN A 140 -0.04 -4.79 5.54
CA GLN A 140 -1.02 -5.69 4.89
C GLN A 140 -1.47 -6.81 5.84
N PHE A 141 -0.51 -7.50 6.47
CA PHE A 141 -0.78 -8.57 7.44
C PHE A 141 -1.67 -8.08 8.60
N LEU A 142 -1.36 -6.91 9.15
CA LEU A 142 -2.07 -6.33 10.27
C LEU A 142 -3.50 -5.92 9.88
N ILE A 143 -3.67 -5.24 8.74
CA ILE A 143 -4.99 -4.86 8.22
C ILE A 143 -5.85 -6.11 8.01
N ASN A 144 -5.31 -7.15 7.39
CA ASN A 144 -6.02 -8.42 7.17
C ASN A 144 -6.45 -9.11 8.47
N ASN A 145 -5.67 -8.98 9.55
CA ASN A 145 -6.05 -9.47 10.87
C ASN A 145 -7.16 -8.62 11.49
N LEU A 146 -7.06 -7.30 11.41
CA LEU A 146 -8.06 -6.38 11.96
C LEU A 146 -9.42 -6.55 11.27
N LEU A 147 -9.46 -6.71 9.95
CA LEU A 147 -10.70 -6.94 9.18
C LEU A 147 -11.47 -8.20 9.58
N GLN A 148 -10.90 -9.10 10.38
CA GLN A 148 -11.63 -10.24 10.94
C GLN A 148 -12.55 -9.85 12.11
N VAL A 149 -12.32 -8.70 12.73
CA VAL A 149 -13.04 -8.24 13.93
C VAL A 149 -13.69 -6.87 13.76
N VAL A 150 -13.29 -6.11 12.73
CA VAL A 150 -13.91 -4.82 12.35
C VAL A 150 -14.30 -4.82 10.88
N PRO A 151 -15.35 -4.06 10.47
CA PRO A 151 -15.83 -4.05 9.09
C PRO A 151 -14.91 -3.28 8.13
N GLU A 152 -14.12 -2.35 8.65
CA GLU A 152 -13.23 -1.51 7.85
C GLU A 152 -12.03 -1.05 8.68
N VAL A 153 -10.91 -0.74 8.00
CA VAL A 153 -9.66 -0.27 8.60
C VAL A 153 -9.16 0.91 7.79
N GLY A 154 -8.82 2.00 8.47
CA GLY A 154 -8.12 3.12 7.83
C GLY A 154 -6.64 2.80 7.66
N CYS A 155 -6.06 3.19 6.53
CA CYS A 155 -4.63 3.17 6.33
C CYS A 155 -4.12 4.57 5.92
N LEU A 156 -3.38 5.21 6.83
CA LEU A 156 -2.61 6.42 6.54
C LEU A 156 -1.24 6.01 6.02
N ASP A 157 -1.01 6.22 4.73
CA ASP A 157 0.25 5.93 4.09
C ASP A 157 1.09 7.19 3.93
N THR A 158 2.25 7.20 4.60
CA THR A 158 3.20 8.30 4.58
C THR A 158 4.48 7.95 3.80
N ASP A 159 4.57 6.74 3.23
CA ASP A 159 5.69 6.40 2.35
C ASP A 159 5.45 6.92 0.92
N VAL A 160 5.92 8.13 0.65
CA VAL A 160 5.80 8.77 -0.68
C VAL A 160 6.60 8.05 -1.77
N GLY A 161 7.59 7.24 -1.42
CA GLY A 161 8.48 6.58 -2.36
C GLY A 161 7.97 5.19 -2.77
N GLN A 162 7.39 4.46 -1.83
CA GLN A 162 6.84 3.12 -2.02
C GLN A 162 5.50 2.96 -1.30
N PRO A 163 4.48 3.78 -1.66
CA PRO A 163 3.18 3.68 -1.02
C PRO A 163 2.56 2.32 -1.31
N GLU A 164 1.70 1.83 -0.43
CA GLU A 164 0.96 0.60 -0.57
C GLU A 164 -0.16 0.78 -1.60
N PHE A 165 -1.07 1.75 -1.40
CA PHE A 165 -2.34 1.82 -2.15
C PHE A 165 -2.35 2.77 -3.35
N THR A 166 -1.45 3.76 -3.36
CA THR A 166 -1.45 4.80 -4.38
C THR A 166 -0.23 4.71 -5.29
N THR A 167 -0.16 5.58 -6.30
CA THR A 167 1.08 5.82 -7.04
C THR A 167 2.10 6.56 -6.17
N PRO A 168 3.41 6.42 -6.47
CA PRO A 168 4.45 7.20 -5.79
C PRO A 168 4.21 8.71 -5.88
N GLY A 169 4.60 9.44 -4.83
CA GLY A 169 4.44 10.89 -4.75
C GLY A 169 3.23 11.39 -3.97
N LEU A 170 2.51 10.50 -3.29
CA LEU A 170 1.32 10.83 -2.51
C LEU A 170 1.52 10.46 -1.05
N VAL A 171 1.02 11.31 -0.16
CA VAL A 171 0.61 10.91 1.21
C VAL A 171 -0.90 10.76 1.17
N SER A 172 -1.45 9.67 1.69
CA SER A 172 -2.88 9.37 1.52
C SER A 172 -3.48 8.63 2.71
N ILE A 173 -4.79 8.78 2.87
CA ILE A 173 -5.63 7.91 3.68
C ILE A 173 -6.52 7.09 2.75
N ASN A 174 -6.50 5.77 2.97
CA ASN A 174 -7.31 4.81 2.25
C ASN A 174 -8.18 4.03 3.24
N LEU A 175 -9.42 3.75 2.86
CA LEU A 175 -10.31 2.89 3.64
C LEU A 175 -10.32 1.49 3.04
N VAL A 176 -9.98 0.50 3.85
CA VAL A 176 -9.89 -0.92 3.45
C VAL A 176 -11.05 -1.67 4.06
N LYS A 177 -11.78 -2.43 3.24
CA LYS A 177 -12.96 -3.22 3.66
C LYS A 177 -12.81 -4.71 3.36
N ASP A 178 -11.92 -5.04 2.43
CA ASP A 178 -11.67 -6.40 1.98
C ASP A 178 -10.20 -6.79 2.23
N PRO A 179 -9.91 -8.07 2.52
CA PRO A 179 -8.54 -8.53 2.71
C PRO A 179 -7.62 -8.22 1.52
N ILE A 180 -6.43 -7.68 1.83
CA ILE A 180 -5.39 -7.32 0.87
C ILE A 180 -4.60 -8.57 0.50
N LEU A 181 -5.11 -9.34 -0.46
CA LEU A 181 -4.54 -10.57 -0.98
C LEU A 181 -4.06 -10.46 -2.45
N GLY A 182 -3.95 -9.23 -2.95
CA GLY A 182 -3.58 -8.98 -4.34
C GLY A 182 -2.99 -7.61 -4.58
N THR A 183 -3.12 -7.09 -5.80
CA THR A 183 -2.63 -5.74 -6.11
C THR A 183 -3.49 -4.68 -5.39
N PRO A 184 -2.86 -3.67 -4.76
CA PRO A 184 -3.54 -2.76 -3.82
C PRO A 184 -4.74 -2.03 -4.41
N GLU A 185 -4.74 -1.81 -5.73
CA GLU A 185 -5.78 -1.05 -6.43
C GLU A 185 -7.15 -1.76 -6.46
N THR A 186 -7.22 -3.02 -6.05
CA THR A 186 -8.49 -3.79 -6.07
C THR A 186 -9.25 -3.83 -4.74
N TYR A 187 -8.68 -3.30 -3.65
CA TYR A 187 -9.21 -3.50 -2.28
C TYR A 187 -9.49 -2.21 -1.50
N THR A 188 -9.26 -1.04 -2.08
CA THR A 188 -9.31 0.23 -1.33
C THR A 188 -10.06 1.34 -2.03
N THR A 189 -10.70 2.18 -1.24
CA THR A 189 -11.16 3.50 -1.67
C THR A 189 -10.18 4.54 -1.12
N GLN A 190 -9.59 5.35 -2.02
CA GLN A 190 -8.80 6.50 -1.59
C GLN A 190 -9.76 7.58 -1.10
N GLU A 191 -9.66 7.94 0.18
CA GLU A 191 -10.55 8.93 0.82
C GLU A 191 -10.01 10.34 0.65
N GLN A 192 -8.73 10.53 0.98
CA GLN A 192 -8.07 11.83 0.95
C GLN A 192 -6.58 11.64 0.64
N ALA A 193 -6.01 12.51 -0.20
CA ALA A 193 -4.58 12.49 -0.52
C ALA A 193 -4.02 13.89 -0.74
N TYR A 194 -2.70 14.00 -0.63
CA TYR A 194 -1.93 15.19 -0.94
C TYR A 194 -0.77 14.82 -1.86
N PHE A 195 -0.68 15.51 -3.00
CA PHE A 195 0.41 15.31 -3.95
C PHE A 195 1.66 16.03 -3.45
N MET A 196 2.68 15.23 -3.18
CA MET A 196 3.96 15.71 -2.71
C MET A 196 4.84 16.20 -3.84
N GLY A 197 4.63 15.70 -5.07
CA GLY A 197 5.48 16.04 -6.21
C GLY A 197 6.91 15.49 -6.10
N ALA A 198 7.21 14.64 -5.12
CA ALA A 198 8.51 14.02 -4.92
C ALA A 198 8.34 12.62 -4.31
N ILE A 199 9.34 11.76 -4.52
CA ILE A 199 9.39 10.40 -3.96
C ILE A 199 10.20 10.31 -2.66
N GLU A 200 10.63 11.45 -2.13
CA GLU A 200 11.40 11.54 -0.89
C GLU A 200 10.83 12.66 -0.01
N PRO A 201 10.56 12.40 1.28
CA PRO A 201 10.01 13.41 2.19
C PRO A 201 10.98 14.57 2.42
N GLY A 202 12.28 14.36 2.21
CA GLY A 202 13.32 15.37 2.38
C GLY A 202 13.29 16.52 1.37
N VAL A 203 12.58 16.38 0.24
CA VAL A 203 12.49 17.43 -0.79
C VAL A 203 11.69 18.64 -0.27
N ASN A 204 10.59 18.38 0.43
CA ASN A 204 9.82 19.42 1.12
C ASN A 204 9.25 18.87 2.45
N PRO A 205 10.06 18.86 3.53
CA PRO A 205 9.68 18.33 4.84
C PRO A 205 8.44 19.02 5.44
N GLN A 206 8.29 20.32 5.18
CA GLN A 206 7.15 21.10 5.69
C GLN A 206 5.85 20.66 5.02
N LEU A 207 5.81 20.61 3.68
CA LEU A 207 4.65 20.10 2.95
C LEU A 207 4.30 18.67 3.38
N TYR A 208 5.30 17.83 3.62
CA TYR A 208 5.12 16.44 4.05
C TYR A 208 4.42 16.36 5.41
N LEU A 209 4.94 17.08 6.41
CA LEU A 209 4.35 17.10 7.75
C LEU A 209 2.98 17.79 7.79
N SER A 210 2.81 18.90 7.07
CA SER A 210 1.52 19.57 6.96
C SER A 210 0.47 18.67 6.28
N SER A 211 0.87 17.87 5.30
CA SER A 211 -0.03 16.90 4.66
C SER A 211 -0.48 15.82 5.64
N ILE A 212 0.44 15.29 6.45
CA ILE A 212 0.12 14.29 7.48
C ILE A 212 -0.79 14.88 8.57
N SER A 213 -0.56 16.14 8.99
CA SER A 213 -1.43 16.83 9.95
C SER A 213 -2.85 16.99 9.41
N GLN A 214 -3.00 17.49 8.17
CA GLN A 214 -4.32 17.64 7.58
C GLN A 214 -5.03 16.30 7.36
N LEU A 215 -4.31 15.24 7.00
CA LEU A 215 -4.90 13.90 6.90
C LEU A 215 -5.37 13.39 8.26
N ASN A 216 -4.60 13.64 9.32
CA ASN A 216 -5.00 13.27 10.67
C ASN A 216 -6.25 14.04 11.11
N GLU A 217 -6.28 15.36 10.92
CA GLU A 217 -7.44 16.21 11.20
C GLU A 217 -8.68 15.71 10.44
N TRP A 218 -8.55 15.49 9.13
CA TRP A 218 -9.60 14.94 8.28
C TRP A 218 -10.12 13.59 8.83
N TRP A 219 -9.22 12.69 9.22
CA TRP A 219 -9.59 11.39 9.79
C TRP A 219 -10.37 11.52 11.09
N GLN A 220 -9.92 12.39 12.00
CA GLN A 220 -10.60 12.64 13.27
C GLN A 220 -12.01 13.19 13.06
N GLU A 221 -12.17 14.12 12.12
CA GLU A 221 -13.46 14.73 11.78
C GLU A 221 -14.46 13.72 11.19
N HIS A 222 -14.00 12.86 10.28
CA HIS A 222 -14.89 11.98 9.49
C HIS A 222 -15.13 10.61 10.13
N HIS A 223 -14.18 10.09 10.92
CA HIS A 223 -14.22 8.71 11.39
C HIS A 223 -14.25 8.56 12.90
N CYS A 224 -13.60 9.43 13.68
CA CYS A 224 -13.43 9.21 15.12
C CYS A 224 -14.67 9.50 15.98
N SER A 225 -15.69 10.19 15.44
CA SER A 225 -16.96 10.46 16.13
C SER A 225 -17.95 9.29 16.08
N ARG A 226 -17.63 8.24 15.32
CA ARG A 226 -18.48 7.07 15.13
C ARG A 226 -18.34 6.07 16.28
N LYS A 227 -19.45 5.44 16.67
CA LYS A 227 -19.45 4.35 17.67
C LYS A 227 -18.69 3.11 17.15
N ASP A 228 -18.67 2.94 15.84
CA ASP A 228 -17.97 1.89 15.09
C ASP A 228 -16.76 2.47 14.34
N ALA A 229 -16.13 3.50 14.91
CA ALA A 229 -14.96 4.13 14.30
C ALA A 229 -13.89 3.06 13.98
N PRO A 230 -13.33 3.06 12.76
CA PRO A 230 -12.35 2.06 12.38
C PRO A 230 -10.98 2.33 13.02
N PRO A 231 -10.17 1.28 13.29
CA PRO A 231 -8.77 1.45 13.63
C PRO A 231 -7.99 2.09 12.48
N LEU A 232 -6.93 2.82 12.80
CA LEU A 232 -6.05 3.48 11.83
C LEU A 232 -4.66 2.84 11.87
N VAL A 233 -4.24 2.21 10.77
CA VAL A 233 -2.87 1.72 10.58
C VAL A 233 -2.08 2.78 9.81
N VAL A 234 -0.88 3.10 10.29
CA VAL A 234 -0.03 4.14 9.71
C VAL A 234 1.26 3.50 9.19
N ASN A 235 1.46 3.57 7.88
CA ASN A 235 2.70 3.13 7.22
C ASN A 235 3.68 4.29 7.12
N THR A 236 4.90 4.15 7.66
CA THR A 236 5.96 5.16 7.54
C THR A 236 6.97 4.85 6.46
N CYS A 237 7.64 5.90 5.95
CA CYS A 237 8.82 5.73 5.11
C CYS A 237 9.99 5.05 5.87
N GLY A 238 11.01 4.62 5.13
CA GLY A 238 12.18 3.92 5.68
C GLY A 238 13.27 4.80 6.32
N TRP A 239 13.04 6.11 6.46
CA TRP A 239 14.04 7.04 7.00
C TRP A 239 13.96 7.08 8.53
N VAL A 240 14.97 6.52 9.20
CA VAL A 240 14.99 6.34 10.66
C VAL A 240 16.14 7.06 11.38
N THR A 241 16.94 7.82 10.64
CA THR A 241 18.10 8.57 11.15
C THR A 241 18.12 10.00 10.60
N GLY A 242 18.88 10.89 11.26
CA GLY A 242 19.00 12.30 10.84
C GLY A 242 17.62 12.97 10.72
N MET A 243 17.40 13.66 9.60
CA MET A 243 16.11 14.29 9.28
C MET A 243 14.92 13.31 9.36
N GLY A 244 15.12 12.04 9.02
CA GLY A 244 14.07 11.02 9.13
C GLY A 244 13.58 10.83 10.56
N LEU A 245 14.49 10.89 11.53
CA LEU A 245 14.13 10.80 12.95
C LEU A 245 13.36 12.04 13.41
N ASP A 246 13.75 13.23 12.96
CA ASP A 246 13.03 14.48 13.25
C ASP A 246 11.62 14.47 12.66
N LEU A 247 11.46 13.91 11.46
CA LEU A 247 10.15 13.72 10.83
C LEU A 247 9.30 12.71 11.60
N LEU A 248 9.84 11.54 11.96
CA LEU A 248 9.13 10.53 12.75
C LEU A 248 8.67 11.07 14.10
N THR A 249 9.51 11.89 14.75
CA THR A 249 9.18 12.59 15.99
C THR A 249 7.93 13.44 15.86
N GLN A 250 7.87 14.24 14.78
CA GLN A 250 6.72 15.10 14.52
C GLN A 250 5.48 14.29 14.14
N ILE A 251 5.64 13.23 13.34
CA ILE A 251 4.54 12.30 13.02
C ILE A 251 3.95 11.68 14.29
N VAL A 252 4.79 11.20 15.22
CA VAL A 252 4.32 10.64 16.50
C VAL A 252 3.59 11.70 17.33
N THR A 253 4.11 12.93 17.35
CA THR A 253 3.48 14.06 18.05
C THR A 253 2.12 14.42 17.46
N VAL A 254 1.98 14.43 16.13
CA VAL A 254 0.74 14.75 15.43
C VAL A 254 -0.29 13.63 15.56
N LEU A 255 0.12 12.38 15.36
CA LEU A 255 -0.80 11.24 15.30
C LEU A 255 -1.16 10.66 16.68
N GLN A 256 -0.35 10.91 17.71
CA GLN A 256 -0.53 10.40 19.07
C GLN A 256 -0.89 8.89 19.09
N PRO A 257 -0.08 8.02 18.47
CA PRO A 257 -0.46 6.64 18.20
C PRO A 257 -0.62 5.82 19.48
N SER A 258 -1.72 5.07 19.61
CA SER A 258 -1.91 4.11 20.71
C SER A 258 -0.90 2.95 20.69
N HIS A 259 -0.39 2.59 19.52
CA HIS A 259 0.55 1.50 19.33
C HIS A 259 1.68 1.93 18.40
N VAL A 260 2.91 1.56 18.73
CA VAL A 260 4.09 1.78 17.88
C VAL A 260 4.81 0.45 17.70
N PHE A 261 4.88 -0.03 16.46
CA PHE A 261 5.55 -1.27 16.09
C PHE A 261 6.81 -0.99 15.29
N GLN A 262 7.95 -1.31 15.88
CA GLN A 262 9.26 -1.12 15.27
C GLN A 262 9.77 -2.44 14.68
N LEU A 263 9.93 -2.50 13.36
CA LEU A 263 10.54 -3.66 12.71
C LEU A 263 12.07 -3.60 12.79
N SER A 264 12.69 -4.66 13.31
CA SER A 264 14.15 -4.78 13.45
C SER A 264 14.67 -6.16 13.04
N GLU A 265 15.90 -6.21 12.51
CA GLU A 265 16.62 -7.48 12.28
C GLU A 265 17.15 -8.12 13.58
N GLN A 266 17.11 -7.41 14.71
CA GLN A 266 17.44 -7.94 16.03
C GLN A 266 16.46 -7.38 17.07
N PRO A 267 15.20 -7.86 17.11
CA PRO A 267 14.16 -7.24 17.93
C PRO A 267 14.47 -7.26 19.44
N ASP A 268 15.10 -8.33 19.94
CA ASP A 268 15.39 -8.50 21.37
C ASP A 268 16.49 -7.56 21.90
N SER A 269 17.37 -7.08 21.02
CA SER A 269 18.48 -6.17 21.35
C SER A 269 18.35 -4.81 20.66
N ALA A 270 17.24 -4.56 19.96
CA ALA A 270 17.02 -3.31 19.26
C ALA A 270 16.76 -2.18 20.25
N GLN A 271 17.55 -1.12 20.15
CA GLN A 271 17.18 0.16 20.74
C GLN A 271 15.96 0.72 20.01
N LEU A 272 15.05 1.33 20.77
CA LEU A 272 13.91 2.03 20.19
C LEU A 272 14.40 3.22 19.39
N ILE A 273 13.92 3.35 18.14
CA ILE A 273 14.24 4.46 17.26
C ILE A 273 13.70 5.72 17.91
N GLY A 274 14.61 6.58 18.38
CA GLY A 274 14.24 7.78 19.10
C GLY A 274 13.60 7.48 20.46
N GLU A 275 14.13 6.51 21.23
CA GLU A 275 13.64 6.10 22.56
C GLU A 275 13.16 7.27 23.45
N GLY A 276 13.97 8.31 23.67
CA GLY A 276 13.56 9.48 24.47
C GLY A 276 12.45 10.35 23.85
N VAL A 277 12.24 10.23 22.54
CA VAL A 277 11.24 11.00 21.78
C VAL A 277 9.94 10.23 21.60
N LEU A 278 10.01 8.92 21.36
CA LEU A 278 8.85 8.05 21.46
C LEU A 278 8.35 8.11 22.91
N GLU A 279 9.18 7.92 23.92
CA GLU A 279 8.72 8.01 25.30
C GLU A 279 8.19 9.41 25.66
N GLY A 280 8.90 10.49 25.30
CA GLY A 280 8.49 11.87 25.59
C GLY A 280 7.25 12.34 24.82
N GLY A 281 7.13 12.00 23.53
CA GLY A 281 6.00 12.34 22.68
C GLY A 281 4.73 11.58 23.07
N LEU A 282 4.86 10.31 23.50
CA LEU A 282 3.74 9.55 24.04
C LEU A 282 3.38 10.02 25.48
N GLN A 283 4.26 10.71 26.21
CA GLN A 283 3.97 11.30 27.52
C GLN A 283 3.21 12.64 27.45
N GLN A 284 3.31 13.41 26.36
CA GLN A 284 2.60 14.69 26.18
C GLN A 284 1.12 14.53 25.78
N ARG A 285 0.52 13.36 26.03
CA ARG A 285 -0.87 13.04 25.65
C ARG A 285 -1.90 13.78 26.49
N PRO A 286 -3.05 14.15 25.89
CA PRO A 286 -4.25 14.45 26.66
C PRO A 286 -4.64 13.25 27.53
N ALA A 287 -5.13 13.49 28.75
CA ALA A 287 -5.50 12.44 29.71
C ALA A 287 -6.56 11.44 29.20
N CYS A 288 -7.25 11.76 28.10
CA CYS A 288 -8.27 10.91 27.47
C CYS A 288 -7.72 9.91 26.44
N VAL A 289 -6.41 9.87 26.19
CA VAL A 289 -5.76 8.91 25.28
C VAL A 289 -5.02 7.86 26.11
N PRO A 290 -5.28 6.54 25.92
CA PRO A 290 -4.55 5.48 26.63
C PRO A 290 -3.03 5.59 26.44
N PRO A 291 -2.20 5.13 27.38
CA PRO A 291 -0.74 5.12 27.20
C PRO A 291 -0.34 4.26 26.00
N GLY A 292 0.68 4.71 25.26
CA GLY A 292 1.11 4.07 24.02
C GLY A 292 1.87 2.77 24.29
N LYS A 293 1.56 1.70 23.57
CA LYS A 293 2.32 0.44 23.61
C LYS A 293 3.41 0.50 22.54
N VAL A 294 4.68 0.48 22.94
CA VAL A 294 5.82 0.43 22.00
C VAL A 294 6.42 -0.97 22.02
N VAL A 295 6.50 -1.61 20.85
CA VAL A 295 6.97 -3.00 20.71
C VAL A 295 7.92 -3.14 19.53
N CYS A 296 9.12 -3.68 19.78
CA CYS A 296 10.02 -4.15 18.74
C CYS A 296 9.57 -5.51 18.24
N ILE A 297 9.41 -5.65 16.93
CA ILE A 297 9.00 -6.89 16.26
C ILE A 297 10.00 -7.27 15.18
N ALA A 298 10.01 -8.56 14.82
CA ALA A 298 10.95 -9.09 13.84
C ALA A 298 10.73 -8.46 12.45
N ALA A 299 11.81 -8.12 11.75
CA ALA A 299 11.76 -7.76 10.35
C ALA A 299 11.35 -8.96 9.47
N VAL A 300 10.78 -8.70 8.29
CA VAL A 300 10.38 -9.77 7.35
C VAL A 300 11.58 -10.63 6.93
N GLN A 301 12.79 -10.06 6.90
CA GLN A 301 14.01 -10.77 6.55
C GLN A 301 14.38 -11.83 7.60
N LEU A 302 14.13 -11.55 8.88
CA LEU A 302 14.22 -12.55 9.94
C LEU A 302 13.14 -13.62 9.79
N CYS A 303 11.91 -13.29 9.41
CA CYS A 303 10.88 -14.32 9.15
C CYS A 303 11.32 -15.30 8.05
N ARG A 304 12.12 -14.83 7.08
CA ARG A 304 12.70 -15.66 6.01
C ARG A 304 13.89 -16.52 6.47
N GLN A 305 14.60 -16.11 7.52
CA GLN A 305 15.82 -16.78 8.02
C GLN A 305 15.59 -17.61 9.29
N ASN A 306 14.67 -17.20 10.16
CA ASN A 306 14.34 -17.87 11.41
C ASN A 306 13.35 -19.01 11.16
N SER A 307 13.88 -20.10 10.67
CA SER A 307 13.81 -21.38 11.38
C SER A 307 14.75 -22.36 10.68
N GLU A 308 15.45 -23.23 11.42
CA GLU A 308 16.07 -24.42 10.81
C GLU A 308 15.04 -25.25 10.00
N LEU A 309 13.76 -25.08 10.36
CA LEU A 309 12.60 -25.53 9.62
C LEU A 309 12.52 -24.91 8.21
N CYS A 310 12.79 -23.63 8.03
CA CYS A 310 12.75 -22.91 6.76
C CYS A 310 13.81 -23.43 5.78
N GLU A 311 15.05 -23.72 6.18
CA GLU A 311 16.03 -24.31 5.25
C GLU A 311 15.69 -25.75 4.84
N LYS A 312 15.24 -26.58 5.79
CA LYS A 312 14.76 -27.94 5.50
C LYS A 312 13.50 -27.91 4.64
N GLN A 313 12.55 -27.02 4.93
CA GLN A 313 11.32 -26.81 4.16
C GLN A 313 11.65 -26.24 2.79
N LEU A 314 12.48 -25.20 2.66
CA LEU A 314 12.99 -24.70 1.37
C LEU A 314 13.74 -25.78 0.58
N GLY A 315 14.37 -26.75 1.27
CA GLY A 315 14.91 -27.99 0.69
C GLY A 315 13.82 -28.92 0.15
N MET A 316 12.80 -29.22 0.95
CA MET A 316 11.64 -30.02 0.54
C MET A 316 10.85 -29.36 -0.60
N TRP A 317 10.74 -28.03 -0.60
CA TRP A 317 10.18 -27.24 -1.68
C TRP A 317 11.05 -27.32 -2.94
N ARG A 318 12.38 -27.30 -2.79
CA ARG A 318 13.32 -27.53 -3.90
C ARG A 318 13.09 -28.88 -4.55
N ASP A 319 12.81 -29.92 -3.77
CA ASP A 319 12.61 -31.27 -4.27
C ASP A 319 11.19 -31.48 -4.84
N ALA A 320 10.15 -30.94 -4.20
CA ALA A 320 8.77 -30.99 -4.71
C ALA A 320 8.57 -30.22 -6.03
N VAL A 321 9.31 -29.11 -6.23
CA VAL A 321 9.30 -28.34 -7.49
C VAL A 321 10.12 -29.02 -8.59
N LYS A 322 11.20 -29.75 -8.26
CA LYS A 322 11.93 -30.57 -9.23
C LYS A 322 11.08 -31.73 -9.78
N GLU A 323 10.20 -32.31 -8.95
CA GLU A 323 9.22 -33.32 -9.39
C GLU A 323 8.12 -32.74 -10.31
N PHE A 324 7.93 -31.41 -10.34
CA PHE A 324 6.84 -30.73 -11.03
C PHE A 324 7.06 -30.51 -12.55
N GLY A 325 8.21 -30.90 -13.13
CA GLY A 325 8.28 -31.04 -14.59
C GLY A 325 9.66 -30.95 -15.24
N GLU A 326 10.16 -32.10 -15.71
CA GLU A 326 11.21 -32.20 -16.74
C GLU A 326 10.78 -31.62 -18.10
N GLU A 327 9.49 -31.36 -18.34
CA GLU A 327 9.00 -30.80 -19.62
C GLU A 327 8.71 -29.29 -19.59
N SER A 328 8.43 -28.69 -18.43
CA SER A 328 8.18 -27.24 -18.29
C SER A 328 9.42 -26.46 -17.81
N ALA A 329 10.39 -27.14 -17.21
CA ALA A 329 11.61 -26.55 -16.64
C ALA A 329 12.78 -26.42 -17.65
N LYS A 330 12.50 -26.05 -18.91
CA LYS A 330 13.55 -25.72 -19.90
C LYS A 330 14.13 -24.30 -19.75
N GLY A 331 14.02 -23.69 -18.58
CA GLY A 331 14.64 -22.40 -18.30
C GLY A 331 15.06 -22.28 -16.84
N ASP A 332 16.12 -21.51 -16.60
CA ASP A 332 16.73 -21.14 -15.32
C ASP A 332 15.75 -20.51 -14.32
N TRP A 333 14.73 -21.25 -13.89
CA TRP A 333 13.77 -20.84 -12.85
C TRP A 333 14.46 -20.67 -11.49
N TRP A 334 15.52 -21.43 -11.23
CA TRP A 334 16.23 -21.44 -9.96
C TRP A 334 17.11 -20.21 -9.73
N ASP A 335 17.71 -19.64 -10.78
CA ASP A 335 18.45 -18.36 -10.66
C ASP A 335 17.52 -17.18 -10.30
N GLN A 336 16.19 -17.38 -10.40
CA GLN A 336 15.13 -16.44 -9.99
C GLN A 336 14.58 -16.68 -8.56
N PHE A 337 15.01 -17.75 -7.86
CA PHE A 337 14.70 -17.98 -6.43
C PHE A 337 15.62 -17.19 -5.50
N SER A 338 16.76 -16.70 -5.99
CA SER A 338 17.49 -15.62 -5.34
C SER A 338 16.58 -14.40 -5.38
N ILE A 339 15.84 -14.11 -4.30
CA ILE A 339 15.00 -12.91 -4.20
C ILE A 339 15.91 -11.70 -4.43
N PRO A 340 15.96 -11.10 -5.64
CA PRO A 340 16.73 -9.90 -5.80
C PRO A 340 15.98 -8.87 -4.96
N ARG A 341 16.68 -8.12 -4.10
CA ARG A 341 16.06 -6.93 -3.49
C ARG A 341 15.41 -6.16 -4.65
N LYS A 342 14.06 -6.13 -4.68
CA LYS A 342 13.35 -5.50 -5.81
C LYS A 342 13.81 -4.06 -5.85
N ASN A 343 14.45 -3.66 -6.95
CA ASN A 343 14.96 -2.30 -7.12
C ASN A 343 13.80 -1.32 -6.88
N PRO A 344 13.92 -0.38 -5.91
CA PRO A 344 12.88 0.59 -5.61
C PRO A 344 12.36 1.35 -6.84
N ALA A 345 13.24 1.70 -7.77
CA ALA A 345 12.86 2.37 -9.01
C ALA A 345 11.96 1.49 -9.89
N ARG A 346 12.23 0.19 -9.95
CA ARG A 346 11.39 -0.76 -10.70
C ARG A 346 10.01 -0.89 -10.06
N GLN A 347 9.92 -0.99 -8.73
CA GLN A 347 8.63 -1.05 -8.03
C GLN A 347 7.77 0.19 -8.29
N ARG A 348 8.40 1.38 -8.32
CA ARG A 348 7.71 2.63 -8.69
C ARG A 348 7.23 2.62 -10.14
N ALA A 349 8.09 2.17 -11.06
CA ALA A 349 7.73 2.06 -12.47
C ALA A 349 6.55 1.10 -12.69
N ASP A 350 6.53 -0.03 -11.97
CA ASP A 350 5.44 -1.01 -12.04
C ASP A 350 4.11 -0.41 -11.55
N LYS A 351 4.12 0.39 -10.47
CA LYS A 351 2.94 1.13 -9.98
C LYS A 351 2.41 2.14 -10.99
N PHE A 352 3.31 2.91 -11.61
CA PHE A 352 2.88 3.83 -12.67
C PHE A 352 2.35 3.08 -13.88
N LEU A 353 2.94 1.94 -14.23
CA LEU A 353 2.46 1.12 -15.33
C LEU A 353 1.04 0.58 -15.05
N SER A 354 0.79 0.12 -13.82
CA SER A 354 -0.55 -0.27 -13.35
C SER A 354 -1.56 0.87 -13.51
N TRP A 355 -1.22 2.07 -13.03
CA TRP A 355 -2.03 3.28 -13.23
C TRP A 355 -2.26 3.62 -14.71
N GLY A 356 -1.24 3.49 -15.55
CA GLY A 356 -1.36 3.68 -17.00
C GLY A 356 -2.33 2.70 -17.65
N MET A 357 -2.39 1.45 -17.17
CA MET A 357 -3.37 0.46 -17.63
C MET A 357 -4.80 0.85 -17.22
N HIS A 358 -5.00 1.43 -16.04
CA HIS A 358 -6.30 1.94 -15.63
C HIS A 358 -6.78 3.08 -16.51
N CYS A 359 -5.88 3.99 -16.90
CA CYS A 359 -6.19 5.10 -17.80
C CYS A 359 -6.76 4.62 -19.17
N ILE A 360 -6.43 3.40 -19.60
CA ILE A 360 -6.93 2.81 -20.86
C ILE A 360 -8.10 1.84 -20.68
N GLY A 361 -8.66 1.72 -19.46
CA GLY A 361 -9.69 0.75 -19.13
C GLY A 361 -9.20 -0.70 -19.20
N GLY A 362 -7.89 -0.93 -19.05
CA GLY A 362 -7.28 -2.25 -18.98
C GLY A 362 -7.51 -2.91 -17.62
N PRO A 363 -7.30 -4.24 -17.52
CA PRO A 363 -7.38 -4.93 -16.23
C PRO A 363 -6.28 -4.41 -15.27
N PRO A 364 -6.54 -4.40 -13.95
CA PRO A 364 -5.60 -3.95 -12.92
C PRO A 364 -4.43 -4.93 -12.67
N GLU A 365 -4.41 -6.07 -13.36
CA GLU A 365 -3.44 -7.12 -13.13
C GLU A 365 -2.04 -6.68 -13.58
N SER A 366 -1.01 -7.03 -12.79
CA SER A 366 0.37 -6.54 -12.94
C SER A 366 0.86 -6.64 -14.38
N PRO A 367 0.89 -5.51 -15.13
CA PRO A 367 1.24 -5.53 -16.53
C PRO A 367 2.70 -5.92 -16.68
N GLN A 368 2.97 -6.89 -17.55
CA GLN A 368 4.35 -7.26 -17.85
C GLN A 368 4.99 -6.23 -18.78
N VAL A 369 6.32 -6.10 -18.72
CA VAL A 369 7.10 -5.16 -19.55
C VAL A 369 6.83 -5.31 -21.06
N HIS A 370 6.39 -6.49 -21.51
CA HIS A 370 6.02 -6.73 -22.90
C HIS A 370 4.71 -6.04 -23.34
N GLU A 371 3.93 -5.50 -22.39
CA GLU A 371 2.69 -4.77 -22.65
C GLU A 371 2.91 -3.27 -22.93
N LEU A 372 4.14 -2.74 -22.75
CA LEU A 372 4.44 -1.32 -23.02
C LEU A 372 4.08 -0.86 -24.45
N PRO A 373 4.36 -1.64 -25.52
CA PRO A 373 3.92 -1.28 -26.87
C PRO A 373 2.39 -1.27 -27.01
N TYR A 374 1.70 -2.18 -26.33
CA TYR A 374 0.25 -2.25 -26.31
C TYR A 374 -0.35 -1.02 -25.62
N LEU A 375 0.15 -0.69 -24.42
CA LEU A 375 -0.25 0.50 -23.66
C LEU A 375 -0.04 1.77 -24.49
N ARG A 376 1.15 1.95 -25.07
CA ARG A 376 1.45 3.10 -25.95
C ARG A 376 0.48 3.23 -27.11
N ARG A 377 0.15 2.11 -27.78
CA ARG A 377 -0.82 2.09 -28.89
C ARG A 377 -2.21 2.48 -28.43
N LYS A 378 -2.64 2.01 -27.25
CA LYS A 378 -3.96 2.32 -26.68
C LYS A 378 -4.06 3.79 -26.26
N ILE A 379 -3.05 4.32 -25.56
CA ILE A 379 -2.99 5.74 -25.18
C ILE A 379 -3.12 6.65 -26.41
N ARG A 380 -2.44 6.34 -27.52
CA ARG A 380 -2.55 7.11 -28.78
C ARG A 380 -3.96 7.13 -29.37
N GLY A 381 -4.79 6.14 -29.04
CA GLY A 381 -6.18 6.07 -29.50
C GLY A 381 -7.18 6.68 -28.51
N LEU A 382 -6.76 7.09 -27.32
CA LEU A 382 -7.63 7.76 -26.37
C LEU A 382 -7.77 9.25 -26.72
N MET A 383 -8.90 9.83 -26.32
CA MET A 383 -9.04 11.28 -26.24
C MET A 383 -8.61 11.72 -24.84
N PRO A 384 -7.47 12.43 -24.69
CA PRO A 384 -7.07 12.97 -23.40
C PRO A 384 -8.07 14.02 -22.92
N TRP A 385 -8.14 14.23 -21.61
CA TRP A 385 -8.88 15.37 -21.07
C TRP A 385 -8.17 16.65 -21.49
N ALA A 386 -8.93 17.62 -21.98
CA ALA A 386 -8.42 18.92 -22.38
C ALA A 386 -8.91 19.98 -21.40
N CYS A 387 -7.97 20.69 -20.76
CA CYS A 387 -8.31 21.85 -19.93
C CYS A 387 -7.72 23.13 -20.51
N CYS A 388 -8.43 24.24 -20.28
CA CYS A 388 -7.89 25.56 -20.51
C CYS A 388 -6.97 25.93 -19.35
N LEU A 389 -5.76 26.36 -19.63
CA LEU A 389 -4.81 26.80 -18.59
C LEU A 389 -5.25 28.10 -17.91
N ASP A 390 -6.16 28.86 -18.53
CA ASP A 390 -6.77 30.04 -17.91
C ASP A 390 -7.84 29.69 -16.87
N ASP A 391 -8.36 28.45 -16.90
CA ASP A 391 -9.43 27.98 -15.99
C ASP A 391 -8.87 27.21 -14.78
N VAL A 392 -7.56 27.00 -14.69
CA VAL A 392 -6.90 26.22 -13.63
C VAL A 392 -5.66 26.92 -13.09
N ASP A 393 -5.43 26.84 -11.78
CA ASP A 393 -4.19 27.32 -11.16
C ASP A 393 -3.08 26.28 -11.38
N VAL A 394 -1.92 26.69 -11.88
CA VAL A 394 -0.74 25.82 -11.96
C VAL A 394 0.23 26.14 -10.83
N VAL A 395 0.48 25.16 -9.97
CA VAL A 395 1.33 25.30 -8.76
C VAL A 395 2.55 24.40 -8.87
N PHE A 396 3.75 25.00 -8.85
CA PHE A 396 5.01 24.26 -8.79
C PHE A 396 5.40 24.05 -7.31
N LEU A 397 5.50 22.79 -6.89
CA LEU A 397 5.65 22.45 -5.46
C LEU A 397 7.06 22.63 -4.91
N HIS A 398 8.07 22.67 -5.78
CA HIS A 398 9.50 22.58 -5.42
C HIS A 398 10.36 23.61 -6.15
N GLY A 399 9.76 24.69 -6.63
CA GLY A 399 10.47 25.75 -7.34
C GLY A 399 9.50 26.74 -7.97
N GLU A 400 10.07 27.77 -8.56
CA GLU A 400 9.32 28.78 -9.30
C GLU A 400 9.62 28.64 -10.80
N VAL A 401 8.58 28.74 -11.62
CA VAL A 401 8.70 28.75 -13.07
C VAL A 401 8.11 30.06 -13.58
N PRO A 402 8.88 30.87 -14.34
CA PRO A 402 8.36 32.07 -14.97
C PRO A 402 7.18 31.74 -15.87
N GLN A 403 6.15 32.60 -15.90
CA GLN A 403 4.98 32.36 -16.74
C GLN A 403 5.30 32.18 -18.23
N THR A 404 6.38 32.79 -18.72
CA THR A 404 6.85 32.62 -20.10
C THR A 404 7.29 31.19 -20.44
N GLU A 405 7.64 30.40 -19.42
CA GLU A 405 8.13 29.02 -19.56
C GLU A 405 7.09 27.97 -19.14
N LEU A 406 5.91 28.40 -18.65
CA LEU A 406 4.85 27.54 -18.13
C LEU A 406 4.53 26.36 -19.05
N HIS A 407 4.27 26.64 -20.34
CA HIS A 407 3.93 25.61 -21.32
C HIS A 407 5.06 24.60 -21.56
N GLY A 408 6.31 25.06 -21.51
CA GLY A 408 7.49 24.20 -21.65
C GLY A 408 7.68 23.32 -20.42
N ALA A 409 7.54 23.92 -19.23
CA ALA A 409 7.71 23.24 -17.95
C ALA A 409 6.63 22.18 -17.67
N LEU A 410 5.42 22.34 -18.20
CA LEU A 410 4.34 21.35 -18.05
C LEU A 410 4.51 20.11 -18.93
N ARG A 411 5.21 20.23 -20.07
CA ARG A 411 5.21 19.20 -21.10
C ARG A 411 5.85 17.90 -20.60
N GLY A 412 5.11 16.80 -20.65
CA GLY A 412 5.61 15.48 -20.24
C GLY A 412 5.71 15.30 -18.73
N MET A 413 5.13 16.20 -17.93
CA MET A 413 5.15 16.09 -16.47
C MET A 413 4.06 15.15 -15.95
N LEU A 414 4.39 14.44 -14.86
CA LEU A 414 3.38 13.88 -13.97
C LEU A 414 2.90 14.99 -13.03
N VAL A 415 1.59 15.12 -12.90
CA VAL A 415 0.95 16.19 -12.12
C VAL A 415 -0.07 15.63 -11.14
N GLY A 416 -0.24 16.32 -10.02
CA GLY A 416 -1.40 16.16 -9.14
C GLY A 416 -2.57 16.97 -9.68
N LEU A 417 -3.75 16.35 -9.70
CA LEU A 417 -5.01 17.01 -10.04
C LEU A 417 -5.75 17.28 -8.74
N ALA A 418 -6.00 18.55 -8.47
CA ALA A 418 -6.38 19.01 -7.15
C ALA A 418 -7.56 19.98 -7.17
N THR A 419 -8.22 20.07 -6.01
CA THR A 419 -9.34 20.97 -5.77
C THR A 419 -8.99 21.96 -4.66
N LYS A 420 -9.19 23.23 -4.95
CA LYS A 420 -9.12 24.33 -3.99
C LYS A 420 -10.54 24.80 -3.73
N HIS A 421 -11.09 24.42 -2.59
CA HIS A 421 -12.35 24.99 -2.13
C HIS A 421 -12.10 26.41 -1.62
N ALA A 422 -12.90 27.38 -2.09
CA ALA A 422 -12.89 28.72 -1.51
C ALA A 422 -13.22 28.58 -0.03
N ARG A 423 -12.26 28.86 0.86
CA ARG A 423 -12.52 28.85 2.30
C ARG A 423 -13.60 29.90 2.56
N CYS A 424 -14.75 29.49 3.09
CA CYS A 424 -15.70 30.41 3.70
C CYS A 424 -15.02 31.01 4.93
N HIS A 425 -14.35 32.16 4.75
CA HIS A 425 -13.89 32.99 5.85
C HIS A 425 -15.11 33.65 6.51
N GLU A 426 -15.67 32.99 7.53
CA GLU A 426 -16.21 33.76 8.65
C GLU A 426 -15.02 34.31 9.41
N ASN A 427 -14.90 35.64 9.41
CA ASN A 427 -13.80 36.47 9.92
C ASN A 427 -12.74 36.79 8.85
N GLY A 428 -12.94 37.96 8.26
CA GLY A 428 -12.02 38.59 7.33
C GLY A 428 -10.65 38.81 7.96
N ALA A 429 -9.66 38.13 7.40
CA ALA A 429 -8.30 38.61 7.29
C ALA A 429 -7.86 38.22 5.88
N ASP A 430 -7.54 39.24 5.10
CA ASP A 430 -7.04 39.12 3.73
C ASP A 430 -5.89 38.12 3.62
N GLU A 431 -5.70 37.62 2.40
CA GLU A 431 -4.52 36.89 1.95
C GLU A 431 -3.23 37.51 2.51
N ALA A 432 -2.74 36.91 3.59
CA ALA A 432 -1.44 37.20 4.13
C ALA A 432 -0.92 35.87 4.66
N SER A 433 0.14 35.40 4.01
CA SER A 433 1.23 34.62 4.61
C SER A 433 0.94 34.26 6.07
N SER A 434 0.59 33.00 6.34
CA SER A 434 0.68 32.49 7.70
C SER A 434 2.05 32.88 8.22
N SER A 435 2.10 33.50 9.40
CA SER A 435 3.31 34.00 10.05
C SER A 435 4.31 32.88 10.40
N THR A 436 3.99 31.64 10.05
CA THR A 436 4.89 30.52 9.83
C THR A 436 4.83 30.19 8.34
N GLY A 437 5.95 30.22 7.61
CA GLY A 437 6.00 30.01 6.15
C GLY A 437 5.60 28.60 5.65
N ALA A 438 4.68 27.92 6.34
CA ALA A 438 4.20 26.59 6.01
C ALA A 438 3.25 26.64 4.80
N THR A 439 3.60 25.90 3.75
CA THR A 439 2.74 25.67 2.59
C THR A 439 1.52 24.87 3.02
N ILE A 440 0.31 25.41 2.81
CA ILE A 440 -0.95 24.69 3.04
C ILE A 440 -1.10 23.62 1.94
N PRO A 441 -1.13 22.32 2.27
CA PRO A 441 -1.33 21.27 1.28
C PRO A 441 -2.71 21.36 0.62
N ILE A 442 -2.77 21.18 -0.70
CA ILE A 442 -3.99 21.24 -1.50
C ILE A 442 -4.50 19.81 -1.74
N SER A 443 -5.80 19.59 -1.51
CA SER A 443 -6.45 18.29 -1.67
C SER A 443 -6.23 17.74 -3.09
N CYS A 444 -5.59 16.58 -3.18
CA CYS A 444 -5.33 15.90 -4.43
C CYS A 444 -6.37 14.79 -4.64
N ILE A 445 -7.15 14.92 -5.71
CA ILE A 445 -8.22 13.97 -6.06
C ILE A 445 -7.75 12.91 -7.05
N GLY A 446 -6.59 13.09 -7.67
CA GLY A 446 -5.96 12.09 -8.52
C GLY A 446 -4.67 12.59 -9.15
N ILE A 447 -4.07 11.76 -10.00
CA ILE A 447 -2.89 12.14 -10.77
C ILE A 447 -3.21 12.20 -12.26
N GLY A 448 -2.42 12.98 -12.98
CA GLY A 448 -2.49 13.10 -14.43
C GLY A 448 -1.10 13.11 -15.04
N ALA A 449 -1.03 12.81 -16.32
CA ALA A 449 0.18 12.93 -17.10
C ALA A 449 -0.05 13.87 -18.28
N VAL A 450 0.76 14.91 -18.37
CA VAL A 450 0.66 15.93 -19.43
C VAL A 450 1.21 15.36 -20.73
N VAL A 451 0.31 14.96 -21.62
CA VAL A 451 0.69 14.37 -22.92
C VAL A 451 0.97 15.44 -23.98
N HIS A 452 0.34 16.60 -23.88
CA HIS A 452 0.55 17.71 -24.80
C HIS A 452 0.17 19.06 -24.20
N VAL A 453 0.82 20.13 -24.62
CA VAL A 453 0.44 21.50 -24.31
C VAL A 453 0.38 22.28 -25.63
N ASP A 454 -0.81 22.78 -25.96
CA ASP A 454 -1.06 23.66 -27.10
C ASP A 454 -0.92 25.11 -26.62
N SER A 455 0.28 25.66 -26.79
CA SER A 455 0.61 27.03 -26.42
C SER A 455 -0.15 28.08 -27.24
N THR A 456 -0.68 27.72 -28.42
CA THR A 456 -1.44 28.66 -29.25
C THR A 456 -2.87 28.84 -28.76
N LYS A 457 -3.42 27.81 -28.12
CA LYS A 457 -4.80 27.81 -27.59
C LYS A 457 -4.86 27.89 -26.06
N GLY A 458 -3.71 27.90 -25.38
CA GLY A 458 -3.64 27.85 -23.92
C GLY A 458 -4.25 26.57 -23.34
N ARG A 459 -4.09 25.43 -24.01
CA ARG A 459 -4.71 24.16 -23.61
C ARG A 459 -3.69 23.11 -23.20
N CYS A 460 -4.00 22.39 -22.12
CA CYS A 460 -3.26 21.23 -21.67
C CYS A 460 -4.07 19.96 -21.93
N LEU A 461 -3.42 18.93 -22.48
CA LEU A 461 -3.99 17.61 -22.69
C LEU A 461 -3.40 16.64 -21.65
N LEU A 462 -4.28 16.00 -20.89
CA LEU A 462 -3.94 15.16 -19.74
C LEU A 462 -4.50 13.74 -19.92
N LEU A 463 -3.65 12.76 -19.65
CA LEU A 463 -4.05 11.36 -19.43
C LEU A 463 -4.28 11.16 -17.94
N THR A 464 -5.44 10.60 -17.56
CA THR A 464 -5.78 10.28 -16.18
C THR A 464 -6.83 9.17 -16.13
N ASP A 465 -6.92 8.48 -15.00
CA ASP A 465 -7.94 7.50 -14.67
C ASP A 465 -9.16 8.11 -13.94
N LEU A 466 -9.15 9.44 -13.72
CA LEU A 466 -10.30 10.14 -13.16
C LEU A 466 -11.50 10.14 -14.11
N ARG A 467 -12.69 9.94 -13.50
CA ARG A 467 -13.98 10.02 -14.20
C ARG A 467 -14.30 11.47 -14.57
N HIS A 468 -15.14 11.63 -15.59
CA HIS A 468 -15.52 12.94 -16.11
C HIS A 468 -16.17 13.83 -15.04
N GLU A 469 -16.97 13.26 -14.14
CA GLU A 469 -17.63 14.01 -13.07
C GLU A 469 -16.61 14.61 -12.09
N THR A 470 -15.61 13.83 -11.69
CA THR A 470 -14.53 14.25 -10.79
C THR A 470 -13.59 15.26 -11.46
N LEU A 471 -13.34 15.08 -12.76
CA LEU A 471 -12.53 16.02 -13.55
C LEU A 471 -13.12 17.43 -13.61
N ALA A 472 -14.43 17.57 -13.53
CA ALA A 472 -15.09 18.88 -13.53
C ALA A 472 -14.81 19.71 -12.27
N GLU A 473 -14.34 19.06 -11.20
CA GLU A 473 -14.00 19.72 -9.93
C GLU A 473 -12.54 20.22 -9.91
N VAL A 474 -11.69 19.73 -10.82
CA VAL A 474 -10.26 20.07 -10.87
C VAL A 474 -10.09 21.54 -11.24
N ASN A 475 -9.54 22.32 -10.32
CA ASN A 475 -9.20 23.73 -10.52
C ASN A 475 -7.73 24.05 -10.20
N VAL A 476 -6.94 23.06 -9.78
CA VAL A 476 -5.48 23.19 -9.56
C VAL A 476 -4.72 22.03 -10.20
N ILE A 477 -3.65 22.35 -10.92
CA ILE A 477 -2.64 21.40 -11.42
C ILE A 477 -1.36 21.60 -10.60
N GLN A 478 -0.98 20.57 -9.84
CA GLN A 478 0.23 20.56 -9.02
C GLN A 478 1.38 19.88 -9.77
N VAL A 479 2.49 20.60 -9.97
CA VAL A 479 3.66 20.12 -10.71
C VAL A 479 4.80 19.82 -9.74
N GLY A 480 5.30 18.59 -9.80
CA GLY A 480 6.41 18.10 -8.98
C GLY A 480 7.69 17.82 -9.78
N MET A 481 8.62 17.13 -9.14
CA MET A 481 9.89 16.64 -9.70
C MET A 481 9.87 15.12 -9.97
N ILE A 482 8.70 14.48 -9.99
CA ILE A 482 8.59 13.05 -10.29
C ILE A 482 8.82 12.84 -11.78
N GLU A 483 9.84 12.05 -12.12
CA GLU A 483 10.10 11.67 -13.50
C GLU A 483 8.91 10.91 -14.08
N ALA A 484 8.42 11.37 -15.23
CA ALA A 484 7.35 10.69 -15.93
C ALA A 484 7.81 9.30 -16.39
N PRO A 485 6.92 8.29 -16.36
CA PRO A 485 7.26 6.95 -16.80
C PRO A 485 7.72 6.92 -18.27
N SER A 486 8.74 6.12 -18.57
CA SER A 486 9.32 6.01 -19.92
C SER A 486 8.32 5.57 -21.01
N TRP A 487 7.22 4.92 -20.63
CA TRP A 487 6.15 4.54 -21.54
C TRP A 487 5.23 5.68 -21.95
N LEU A 488 5.13 6.74 -21.14
CA LEU A 488 4.35 7.95 -21.48
C LEU A 488 4.94 8.66 -22.71
N GLY A 489 6.22 8.43 -22.97
CA GLY A 489 6.92 8.85 -24.16
C GLY A 489 7.43 10.29 -24.06
N GLN A 490 8.74 10.45 -23.96
CA GLN A 490 9.42 11.64 -24.46
C GLN A 490 9.58 11.49 -25.98
N SER A 491 8.52 11.65 -26.76
CA SER A 491 8.64 11.70 -28.24
C SER A 491 7.40 12.34 -28.88
N CYS A 492 7.43 13.66 -29.00
CA CYS A 492 7.13 14.36 -30.26
C CYS A 492 7.94 15.64 -30.30
#